data_AF-R6ZKZ8-F1
#
_entry.id   AF-R6ZKZ8-F1
#
_cell.length_a   1.000
_cell.length_b   1.000
_cell.length_c   1.000
_cell.angle_alpha   90.00
_cell.angle_beta   90.00
_cell.angle_gamma   90.00
#
_symmetry.space_group_name_H-M   'P 1'
#
loop_
_entity.id
_entity.type
_entity.pdbx_description
1 polymer ?
#
loop_
_entity_poly.entity_id
_entity_poly.type
_entity_poly.pdbx_seq_one_letter_code
_entity_poly.pdbx_strand_id
1 'polypeptide(L)'
;MFLKARAAIKYLVLDGRYGYIETDSLISIKENVKNIVIPSEERHISMYPLDFEEFCYALNEEIIIDYIKTCFRERKSLEEQLHKKAMLLFKQYMLMGGMPSYSEKNFFNFSE
;
A
#
# COMPACT_ATOMS: atom_id res chain seq x y z
N MET A 1 -3.71 24.16 3.26
CA MET A 1 -3.69 24.61 1.85
C MET A 1 -3.28 23.44 0.95
N PHE A 2 -4.15 22.42 0.79
CA PHE A 2 -3.89 21.22 -0.03
C PHE A 2 -4.73 21.18 -1.32
N LEU A 3 -5.77 22.01 -1.38
CA LEU A 3 -6.77 22.10 -2.46
C LEU A 3 -6.15 22.34 -3.86
N LYS A 4 -4.96 22.97 -3.95
CA LYS A 4 -4.30 23.29 -5.22
C LYS A 4 -3.60 22.08 -5.86
N ALA A 5 -3.06 21.16 -5.06
CA ALA A 5 -2.28 20.04 -5.61
C ALA A 5 -3.18 19.05 -6.36
N ARG A 6 -4.31 18.66 -5.73
CA ARG A 6 -5.29 17.76 -6.32
C ARG A 6 -5.94 18.31 -7.60
N ALA A 7 -6.25 19.61 -7.64
CA ALA A 7 -6.76 20.24 -8.85
C ALA A 7 -5.69 20.37 -9.95
N ALA A 8 -4.43 20.60 -9.58
CA ALA A 8 -3.33 20.78 -10.53
C ALA A 8 -2.93 19.48 -11.24
N ILE A 9 -3.27 18.30 -10.69
CA ILE A 9 -2.94 17.02 -11.30
C ILE A 9 -3.50 16.88 -12.72
N LYS A 10 -4.63 17.54 -13.02
CA LYS A 10 -5.21 17.58 -14.36
C LYS A 10 -4.22 18.04 -15.43
N TYR A 11 -3.39 19.04 -15.13
CA TYR A 11 -2.38 19.52 -16.09
C TYR A 11 -1.26 18.51 -16.31
N LEU A 12 -0.93 17.72 -15.29
CA LEU A 12 0.06 16.65 -15.38
C LEU A 12 -0.48 15.46 -16.18
N VAL A 13 -1.76 15.11 -15.98
CA VAL A 13 -2.45 14.04 -16.72
C VAL A 13 -2.55 14.42 -18.20
N LEU A 14 -2.96 15.65 -18.52
CA LEU A 14 -3.05 16.16 -19.90
C LEU A 14 -1.69 16.18 -20.64
N ASP A 15 -0.60 16.31 -19.90
CA ASP A 15 0.75 16.27 -20.47
C ASP A 15 1.16 14.85 -20.91
N GLY A 16 0.49 13.80 -20.42
CA GLY A 16 0.53 12.46 -20.99
C GLY A 16 1.85 11.68 -20.85
N ARG A 17 2.88 12.26 -20.21
CA ARG A 17 4.19 11.61 -20.05
C ARG A 17 4.18 10.45 -19.04
N TYR A 18 3.27 10.48 -18.06
CA TYR A 18 3.20 9.49 -16.98
C TYR A 18 1.75 9.19 -16.60
N GLY A 19 1.53 8.00 -16.05
CA GLY A 19 0.31 7.69 -15.27
C GLY A 19 0.48 8.17 -13.83
N TYR A 20 -0.56 8.76 -13.26
CA TYR A 20 -0.50 9.32 -11.90
C TYR A 20 -1.41 8.55 -10.96
N ILE A 21 -0.88 8.18 -9.79
CA ILE A 21 -1.64 7.60 -8.69
C ILE A 21 -1.51 8.53 -7.48
N GLU A 22 -2.64 8.98 -6.95
CA GLU A 22 -2.72 9.76 -5.72
C GLU A 22 -3.15 8.86 -4.57
N THR A 23 -2.54 9.07 -3.39
CA THR A 23 -2.99 8.49 -2.14
C THR A 23 -3.27 9.61 -1.14
N ASP A 24 -4.47 9.64 -0.57
CA ASP A 24 -4.83 10.58 0.50
C ASP A 24 -5.66 9.89 1.59
N SER A 25 -5.59 10.44 2.80
CA SER A 25 -6.37 10.02 3.94
C SER A 25 -7.86 10.31 3.74
N LEU A 26 -8.73 9.40 4.20
CA LEU A 26 -10.19 9.59 4.16
C LEU A 26 -10.66 10.88 4.83
N ILE A 27 -10.00 11.28 5.92
CA ILE A 27 -10.33 12.49 6.68
C ILE A 27 -10.02 13.74 5.85
N SER A 28 -8.83 13.83 5.26
CA SER A 28 -8.42 14.96 4.41
C SER A 28 -9.36 15.12 3.21
N ILE A 29 -9.73 14.00 2.56
CA ILE A 29 -10.65 14.03 1.41
C ILE A 29 -12.01 14.57 1.85
N LYS A 30 -12.61 14.06 2.94
CA LYS A 30 -13.95 14.51 3.38
C LYS A 30 -14.00 15.98 3.80
N GLU A 31 -12.94 16.50 4.42
CA GLU A 31 -12.90 17.89 4.85
C GLU A 31 -12.55 18.88 3.72
N ASN A 32 -11.75 18.46 2.73
CA ASN A 32 -11.21 19.36 1.69
C ASN A 32 -11.92 19.28 0.32
N VAL A 33 -12.93 18.42 0.12
CA VAL A 33 -13.61 18.32 -1.20
C VAL A 33 -14.70 19.37 -1.44
N LYS A 34 -15.16 20.10 -0.42
CA LYS A 34 -16.35 20.98 -0.53
C LYS A 34 -16.20 22.14 -1.53
N ASN A 35 -14.99 22.55 -1.89
CA ASN A 35 -14.72 23.73 -2.73
C ASN A 35 -13.69 23.46 -3.84
N ILE A 36 -13.54 22.22 -4.29
CA ILE A 36 -12.65 21.89 -5.42
C ILE A 36 -13.42 21.28 -6.57
N VAL A 37 -12.96 21.59 -7.79
CA VAL A 37 -13.37 20.86 -8.98
C VAL A 37 -12.63 19.52 -8.97
N ILE A 38 -13.37 18.43 -8.82
CA ILE A 38 -12.83 17.08 -8.93
C ILE A 38 -12.56 16.81 -10.41
N PRO A 39 -11.34 16.41 -10.81
CA PRO A 39 -11.03 16.09 -12.21
C PRO A 39 -11.90 14.91 -12.69
N SER A 40 -12.45 15.01 -13.90
CA SER A 40 -13.23 13.92 -14.52
C SER A 40 -12.37 12.71 -14.91
N GLU A 41 -11.06 12.92 -15.00
CA GLU A 41 -10.04 11.94 -15.38
C GLU A 41 -9.65 10.99 -14.21
N GLU A 42 -10.30 11.12 -13.06
CA GLU A 42 -10.03 10.37 -11.84
C GLU A 42 -10.86 9.08 -11.75
N ARG A 43 -10.19 7.96 -11.44
CA ARG A 43 -10.82 6.66 -11.16
C ARG A 43 -10.43 6.17 -9.78
N HIS A 44 -11.42 5.74 -9.00
CA HIS A 44 -11.19 5.15 -7.69
C HIS A 44 -10.66 3.72 -7.83
N ILE A 45 -9.61 3.40 -7.07
CA ILE A 45 -9.11 2.04 -6.91
C ILE A 45 -9.32 1.61 -5.46
N SER A 46 -10.09 0.54 -5.28
CA SER A 46 -10.20 -0.15 -3.99
C SER A 46 -8.96 -0.99 -3.78
N MET A 47 -8.20 -0.70 -2.71
CA MET A 47 -7.08 -1.54 -2.27
C MET A 47 -7.48 -2.35 -1.05
N TYR A 48 -7.02 -3.60 -1.01
CA TYR A 48 -7.22 -4.50 0.12
C TYR A 48 -5.91 -4.66 0.90
N PRO A 49 -5.98 -5.02 2.20
CA PRO A 49 -4.78 -5.30 2.95
C PRO A 49 -4.01 -6.46 2.31
N LEU A 50 -2.68 -6.36 2.35
CA LEU A 50 -1.80 -7.42 1.87
C LEU A 50 -2.01 -8.67 2.72
N ASP A 51 -1.86 -9.86 2.14
CA ASP A 51 -1.65 -11.05 2.94
C ASP A 51 -0.24 -11.06 3.57
N PHE A 52 0.07 -12.09 4.37
CA PHE A 52 1.36 -12.13 5.05
C PHE A 52 2.56 -12.26 4.09
N GLU A 53 2.41 -12.99 2.98
CA GLU A 53 3.50 -13.14 2.02
C GLU A 53 3.74 -11.82 1.28
N GLU A 54 2.68 -11.20 0.80
CA GLU A 54 2.71 -9.89 0.13
C GLU A 54 3.26 -8.79 1.06
N PHE A 55 2.91 -8.82 2.35
CA PHE A 55 3.47 -7.94 3.36
C PHE A 55 4.98 -8.10 3.49
N CYS A 56 5.48 -9.34 3.51
CA CYS A 56 6.92 -9.60 3.52
C CYS A 56 7.59 -9.15 2.22
N TYR A 57 6.97 -9.33 1.05
CA TYR A 57 7.49 -8.83 -0.22
C TYR A 57 7.61 -7.30 -0.21
N ALA A 58 6.59 -6.59 0.30
CA ALA A 58 6.62 -5.13 0.42
C ALA A 58 7.74 -4.62 1.35
N LEU A 59 8.21 -5.45 2.27
CA LEU A 59 9.34 -5.14 3.17
C LEU A 59 10.70 -5.63 2.63
N ASN A 60 10.76 -6.20 1.42
CA ASN A 60 11.94 -6.87 0.84
C ASN A 60 12.43 -8.05 1.70
N GLU A 61 11.50 -8.78 2.32
CA GLU A 61 11.75 -9.94 3.18
C GLU A 61 11.35 -11.26 2.49
N GLU A 62 11.28 -11.29 1.17
CA GLU A 62 10.94 -12.48 0.36
C GLU A 62 11.78 -13.74 0.69
N ILE A 63 13.06 -13.55 1.01
CA ILE A 63 13.97 -14.64 1.36
C ILE A 63 13.45 -15.44 2.57
N ILE A 64 12.83 -14.77 3.55
CA ILE A 64 12.32 -15.45 4.74
C ILE A 64 11.10 -16.32 4.40
N ILE A 65 10.28 -15.89 3.45
CA ILE A 65 9.11 -16.62 2.99
C ILE A 65 9.54 -17.91 2.28
N ASP A 66 10.52 -17.82 1.39
CA ASP A 66 11.08 -18.98 0.70
C ASP A 66 11.72 -19.98 1.66
N TYR A 67 12.40 -19.48 2.69
CA TYR A 67 12.96 -20.31 3.75
C TYR A 67 11.87 -21.01 4.56
N ILE A 68 10.82 -20.29 5.00
CA ILE A 68 9.67 -20.86 5.70
C ILE A 68 9.02 -21.98 4.86
N LYS A 69 8.76 -21.71 3.56
CA LYS A 69 8.20 -22.68 2.62
C LYS A 69 9.06 -23.94 2.51
N THR A 70 10.38 -23.77 2.46
CA THR A 70 11.35 -24.88 2.38
C THR A 70 11.34 -25.72 3.66
N CYS A 71 11.46 -25.09 4.83
CA CYS A 71 11.38 -25.78 6.13
C CYS A 71 10.07 -26.53 6.30
N PHE A 72 8.94 -25.92 5.90
CA PHE A 72 7.62 -26.56 5.96
C PHE A 72 7.56 -27.83 5.10
N ARG A 73 8.00 -27.74 3.84
CA ARG A 73 8.04 -28.89 2.91
C ARG A 73 8.94 -30.02 3.42
N GLU A 74 10.08 -29.67 4.00
CA GLU A 74 11.03 -30.63 4.57
C GLU A 74 10.65 -31.13 5.97
N ARG A 75 9.58 -30.57 6.57
CA ARG A 75 9.15 -30.82 7.95
C ARG A 75 10.28 -30.60 8.97
N LYS A 76 11.06 -29.55 8.75
CA LYS A 76 12.12 -29.11 9.65
C LYS A 76 11.70 -27.83 10.35
N SER A 77 12.15 -27.66 11.59
CA SER A 77 12.06 -26.38 12.28
C SER A 77 12.92 -25.33 11.56
N LEU A 78 12.49 -24.07 11.65
CA LEU A 78 13.35 -22.95 11.28
C LEU A 78 14.56 -22.89 12.21
N GLU A 79 15.68 -22.39 11.69
CA GLU A 79 16.80 -21.98 12.54
C GLU A 79 16.36 -20.87 13.51
N GLU A 80 16.80 -20.94 14.77
CA GLU A 80 16.35 -20.09 15.87
C GLU A 80 16.38 -18.57 15.56
N GLN A 81 17.44 -18.10 14.90
CA GLN A 81 17.57 -16.68 14.56
C GLN A 81 16.53 -16.25 13.51
N LEU A 82 16.36 -17.07 12.47
CA LEU A 82 15.38 -16.82 11.41
C LEU A 82 13.95 -17.01 11.90
N HIS A 83 13.72 -17.95 12.83
CA HIS A 83 12.44 -18.12 13.50
C HIS A 83 12.04 -16.86 14.26
N LYS A 84 12.95 -16.29 15.07
CA LYS A 84 12.70 -15.02 15.78
C LYS A 84 12.36 -13.88 14.82
N LYS A 85 13.08 -13.78 13.70
CA LYS A 85 12.81 -12.79 12.66
C LYS A 85 11.42 -12.99 12.05
N ALA A 86 11.07 -14.22 11.67
CA ALA A 86 9.76 -14.56 11.13
C ALA A 86 8.63 -14.22 12.11
N MET A 87 8.81 -14.54 13.39
CA MET A 87 7.84 -14.22 14.43
C MET A 87 7.70 -12.71 14.67
N LEU A 88 8.77 -11.93 14.49
CA LEU A 88 8.69 -10.47 14.55
C LEU A 88 7.87 -9.91 13.39
N LEU A 89 8.15 -10.34 12.16
CA LEU A 89 7.39 -9.95 10.96
C LEU A 89 5.92 -10.34 11.08
N PHE A 90 5.64 -11.55 11.56
CA PHE A 90 4.27 -12.01 11.77
C PHE A 90 3.52 -11.16 12.81
N LYS A 91 4.18 -10.78 13.91
CA LYS A 91 3.58 -9.87 14.90
C LYS A 91 3.32 -8.48 14.31
N GLN A 92 4.24 -7.94 13.52
CA GLN A 92 4.04 -6.66 12.82
C GLN A 92 2.84 -6.73 11.88
N TYR A 93 2.75 -7.80 11.09
CA TYR A 93 1.61 -8.06 10.22
C TYR A 93 0.29 -8.08 11.01
N MET A 94 0.23 -8.81 12.12
CA MET A 94 -0.98 -8.89 12.97
C MET A 94 -1.36 -7.55 13.59
N LEU A 95 -0.40 -6.69 13.92
CA LEU A 95 -0.66 -5.35 14.45
C LEU A 95 -1.17 -4.38 13.38
N MET A 96 -0.68 -4.52 12.16
CA MET A 96 -0.99 -3.60 11.06
C MET A 96 -2.15 -4.09 10.17
N GLY A 97 -2.54 -5.36 10.31
CA GLY A 97 -3.61 -5.99 9.53
C GLY A 97 -3.30 -6.11 8.04
N GLY A 98 -2.02 -6.16 7.64
CA GLY A 98 -1.60 -6.25 6.24
C GLY A 98 -1.40 -4.92 5.51
N MET A 99 -1.74 -3.77 6.12
CA MET A 99 -1.37 -2.47 5.55
C MET A 99 0.00 -2.02 6.07
N PRO A 100 1.04 -1.88 5.22
CA PRO A 100 2.36 -1.43 5.66
C PRO A 100 2.40 0.03 6.17
N SER A 101 1.28 0.76 6.15
CA SER A 101 1.11 2.06 6.81
C SER A 101 -0.28 2.16 7.43
N TYR A 102 -0.38 2.55 8.70
CA TYR A 102 -1.61 2.56 9.55
C TYR A 102 -2.74 3.52 9.11
N SER A 103 -2.71 4.09 7.90
CA SER A 103 -3.74 5.05 7.47
C SER A 103 -4.65 4.42 6.43
N GLU A 104 -5.96 4.45 6.68
CA GLU A 104 -6.96 4.22 5.62
C GLU A 104 -6.72 5.23 4.50
N LYS A 105 -6.18 4.72 3.39
CA LYS A 105 -5.79 5.50 2.22
C LYS A 105 -6.74 5.18 1.08
N ASN A 106 -7.28 6.22 0.44
CA ASN A 106 -7.90 6.05 -0.86
C ASN A 106 -6.82 6.20 -1.91
N PHE A 107 -6.91 5.33 -2.92
CA PHE A 107 -6.06 5.40 -4.08
C PHE A 107 -6.90 5.84 -5.27
N PHE A 108 -6.38 6.84 -5.96
CA PHE A 108 -7.00 7.38 -7.15
C PHE A 108 -6.02 7.25 -8.29
N ASN A 109 -6.47 6.69 -9.40
CA ASN A 109 -5.70 6.58 -10.61
C ASN A 109 -6.21 7.59 -11.62
N PHE A 110 -5.30 8.33 -12.22
CA PHE A 110 -5.62 9.30 -13.25
C PHE A 110 -5.09 8.80 -14.60
N SER A 111 -6.01 8.64 -15.55
CA SER A 111 -5.70 8.18 -16.91
C SER A 111 -6.72 8.78 -17.88
N GLU A 112 -6.26 9.12 -19.09
CA GLU A 112 -7.13 9.50 -20.20
C GLU A 112 -8.14 8.38 -20.56
#